data_AF-A0A7C8YXV2-F1
#
_entry.id   AF-A0A7C8YXV2-F1
#
_cell.length_a   1.000
_cell.length_b   1.000
_cell.length_c   1.000
_cell.angle_alpha   90.00
_cell.angle_beta   90.00
_cell.angle_gamma   90.00
#
_symmetry.space_group_name_H-M   'P 1'
#
loop_
_entity.id
_entity.type
_entity.pdbx_description
1 polymer ?
#
loop_
_entity_poly.entity_id
_entity_poly.type
_entity_poly.pdbx_seq_one_letter_code
_entity_poly.pdbx_strand_id
1 'polypeptide(L)'
;LTMFVGCSLSALSSSTPLHWIFCFPANHSSPRGPIFFWAYVFYLSKVLEFLDTFLIILSGSIGRLSFLHVYHHSTVLIMCYIWLQTSQSLFPVALVTNSAVHTVMYGYYLMCTLGIRPSWKRLVTDCQIIQFVFSFLVSGVMLHHHFTKFPCSGIFGWCFNAIFNASLLYLFIDFHSKNYRRKKEMIREVGDKGKHS
;
A
#
# COMPACT_ATOMS: atom_id res chain seq x y z
N LEU A 1 -5.87 -11.69 7.34
CA LEU A 1 -6.91 -12.74 7.23
C LEU A 1 -8.30 -12.23 7.64
N THR A 2 -8.52 -11.84 8.89
CA THR A 2 -9.82 -11.30 9.38
C THR A 2 -10.31 -10.11 8.58
N MET A 3 -9.43 -9.15 8.27
CA MET A 3 -9.76 -8.00 7.43
C MET A 3 -10.14 -8.39 5.99
N PHE A 4 -9.45 -9.35 5.39
CA PHE A 4 -9.75 -9.82 4.03
C PHE A 4 -11.09 -10.55 3.93
N VAL A 5 -11.34 -11.48 4.85
CA VAL A 5 -12.62 -12.22 4.93
C VAL A 5 -13.76 -11.24 5.21
N GLY A 6 -13.55 -10.29 6.12
CA GLY A 6 -14.49 -9.24 6.45
C GLY A 6 -14.86 -8.34 5.28
N CYS A 7 -13.87 -7.85 4.54
CA CYS A 7 -14.07 -7.01 3.36
C CYS A 7 -14.75 -7.76 2.23
N SER A 8 -14.31 -8.99 1.96
CA SER A 8 -14.87 -9.83 0.90
C SER A 8 -16.32 -10.19 1.22
N LEU A 9 -16.61 -10.62 2.45
CA LEU A 9 -17.97 -10.94 2.87
C LEU A 9 -18.88 -9.70 2.84
N SER A 10 -18.37 -8.54 3.21
CA SER A 10 -19.09 -7.26 3.13
C SER A 10 -19.36 -6.83 1.70
N ALA A 11 -18.41 -7.04 0.78
CA ALA A 11 -18.57 -6.74 -0.63
C ALA A 11 -19.54 -7.70 -1.33
N LEU A 12 -19.57 -8.98 -0.92
CA LEU A 12 -20.51 -9.98 -1.44
C LEU A 12 -21.92 -9.87 -0.81
N SER A 13 -22.03 -9.50 0.46
CA SER A 13 -23.33 -9.41 1.15
C SER A 13 -24.04 -8.07 0.93
N SER A 14 -23.30 -7.03 0.54
CA SER A 14 -23.89 -5.77 0.10
C SER A 14 -24.46 -5.98 -1.30
N SER A 15 -25.78 -6.05 -1.44
CA SER A 15 -26.52 -6.06 -2.72
C SER A 15 -26.37 -4.73 -3.51
N THR A 16 -25.21 -4.08 -3.41
CA THR A 16 -24.85 -2.86 -4.13
C THR A 16 -24.40 -3.22 -5.54
N PRO A 17 -24.92 -2.56 -6.59
CA PRO A 17 -24.54 -2.87 -7.96
C PRO A 17 -23.03 -2.62 -8.14
N LEU A 18 -22.35 -3.52 -8.87
CA LEU A 18 -20.89 -3.54 -9.10
C LEU A 18 -20.28 -2.17 -9.46
N HIS A 19 -21.04 -1.26 -10.08
CA HIS A 19 -20.56 0.09 -10.39
C HIS A 19 -20.27 0.96 -9.15
N TRP A 20 -20.94 0.73 -8.01
CA TRP A 20 -20.68 1.42 -6.73
C TRP A 20 -19.34 1.03 -6.10
N ILE A 21 -18.78 -0.11 -6.49
CA ILE A 21 -17.44 -0.56 -6.05
C ILE A 21 -16.34 0.24 -6.77
N PHE A 22 -16.62 0.73 -7.99
CA PHE A 22 -15.65 1.45 -8.82
C PHE A 22 -15.87 2.98 -8.86
N CYS A 23 -17.10 3.46 -8.63
CA CYS A 23 -17.45 4.87 -8.65
C CYS A 23 -18.59 5.16 -7.65
N PHE A 24 -18.29 5.91 -6.58
CA PHE A 24 -19.32 6.45 -5.69
C PHE A 24 -19.90 7.74 -6.29
N PRO A 25 -21.23 7.85 -6.46
CA PRO A 25 -21.87 9.07 -6.94
C PRO A 25 -21.77 10.18 -5.89
N ALA A 26 -21.38 11.40 -6.33
CA ALA A 26 -21.02 12.53 -5.47
C ALA A 26 -22.12 13.07 -4.54
N ASN A 27 -23.37 12.62 -4.67
CA ASN A 27 -24.52 13.23 -4.01
C ASN A 27 -25.36 12.28 -3.13
N HIS A 28 -24.95 11.02 -2.92
CA HIS A 28 -25.82 10.03 -2.27
C HIS A 28 -25.11 8.91 -1.49
N SER A 29 -24.17 9.25 -0.61
CA SER A 29 -23.65 8.26 0.33
C SER A 29 -23.27 8.90 1.66
N SER A 30 -24.20 8.82 2.61
CA SER A 30 -23.81 8.87 4.03
C SER A 30 -22.81 7.73 4.25
N PRO A 31 -21.63 7.95 4.86
CA PRO A 31 -20.59 6.94 5.04
C PRO A 31 -21.03 5.89 6.08
N ARG A 32 -21.99 5.05 5.69
CA ARG A 32 -22.63 4.05 6.53
C ARG A 32 -22.66 2.75 5.76
N GLY A 33 -22.07 1.72 6.37
CA GLY A 33 -22.14 0.37 5.83
C GLY A 33 -20.96 -0.49 6.26
N PRO A 34 -21.06 -1.81 6.02
CA PRO A 34 -20.02 -2.76 6.40
C PRO A 34 -18.66 -2.44 5.76
N ILE A 35 -18.66 -1.93 4.52
CA ILE A 35 -17.44 -1.56 3.80
C ILE A 35 -16.69 -0.40 4.49
N PHE A 36 -17.41 0.60 5.02
CA PHE A 36 -16.83 1.71 5.78
C PHE A 36 -16.35 1.27 7.18
N PHE A 37 -16.98 0.27 7.79
CA PHE A 37 -16.45 -0.32 9.02
C PHE A 37 -15.07 -0.95 8.78
N TRP A 38 -14.95 -1.77 7.73
CA TRP A 38 -13.66 -2.37 7.38
C TRP A 38 -12.63 -1.34 6.87
N ALA A 39 -13.09 -0.26 6.23
CA ALA A 39 -12.28 0.92 5.94
C ALA A 39 -11.58 1.47 7.18
N TYR A 40 -12.36 1.64 8.23
CA TYR A 40 -11.91 2.17 9.50
C TYR A 40 -10.94 1.22 10.20
N VAL A 41 -11.22 -0.09 10.16
CA VAL A 41 -10.32 -1.14 10.69
C VAL A 41 -8.98 -1.16 9.95
N PHE A 42 -8.98 -0.99 8.63
CA PHE A 42 -7.76 -0.86 7.83
C PHE A 42 -6.97 0.39 8.21
N TYR A 43 -7.65 1.54 8.33
CA TYR A 43 -7.04 2.78 8.79
C TYR A 43 -6.38 2.62 10.16
N LEU A 44 -7.09 2.02 11.12
CA LEU A 44 -6.56 1.76 12.46
C LEU A 44 -5.32 0.84 12.42
N SER A 45 -5.31 -0.15 11.53
CA SER A 45 -4.13 -1.00 11.33
C SER A 45 -2.91 -0.19 10.88
N LYS A 46 -3.10 0.81 10.00
CA LYS A 46 -2.03 1.73 9.58
C LYS A 46 -1.58 2.69 10.68
N VAL A 47 -2.49 3.11 11.57
CA VAL A 47 -2.13 3.86 12.78
C VAL A 47 -1.21 3.04 13.67
N LEU A 48 -1.52 1.74 13.87
CA LEU A 48 -0.69 0.85 14.70
C LEU A 48 0.69 0.59 14.07
N GLU A 49 0.77 0.37 12.75
CA GLU A 49 2.05 0.23 12.03
C GLU A 49 2.92 1.50 12.15
N PHE A 50 2.29 2.67 12.05
CA PHE A 50 2.99 3.94 12.25
C PHE A 50 3.43 4.13 13.71
N LEU A 51 2.61 3.72 14.68
CA LEU A 51 2.95 3.79 16.09
C LEU A 51 4.15 2.90 16.44
N ASP A 52 4.22 1.69 15.88
CA ASP A 52 5.40 0.81 16.03
C ASP A 52 6.67 1.51 15.50
N THR A 53 6.58 2.09 14.31
CA THR A 53 7.67 2.88 13.72
C THR A 53 8.07 4.07 14.61
N PHE A 54 7.10 4.79 15.14
CA PHE A 54 7.31 5.94 16.03
C PHE A 54 7.96 5.53 17.35
N LEU A 55 7.55 4.41 17.93
CA LEU A 55 8.13 3.85 19.15
C LEU A 55 9.60 3.42 18.94
N ILE A 56 9.94 2.85 17.78
CA ILE A 56 11.33 2.48 17.46
C ILE A 56 12.22 3.73 17.31
N ILE A 57 11.69 4.81 16.71
CA ILE A 57 12.38 6.10 16.62
C ILE A 57 12.62 6.66 18.03
N LEU A 58 11.59 6.64 18.88
CA LEU A 58 11.67 7.13 20.26
C LEU A 58 12.63 6.27 21.12
N SER A 59 12.70 4.96 20.85
CA SER A 59 13.66 4.04 21.46
C SER A 59 15.12 4.29 21.03
N GLY A 60 15.39 5.24 20.12
CA GLY A 60 16.73 5.56 19.64
C GLY A 60 17.32 4.52 18.68
N SER A 61 16.55 3.52 18.25
CA SER A 61 17.01 2.45 17.35
C SER A 61 16.85 2.81 15.87
N ILE A 62 17.15 4.07 15.52
CA ILE A 62 16.95 4.65 14.18
C ILE A 62 17.74 3.86 13.12
N GLY A 63 18.85 3.21 13.48
CA GLY A 63 19.62 2.36 12.57
C GLY A 63 18.88 1.14 12.02
N ARG A 64 17.77 0.72 12.65
CA ARG A 64 16.92 -0.39 12.15
C ARG A 64 15.90 0.06 11.11
N LEU A 65 15.69 1.37 10.97
CA LEU A 65 14.67 1.97 10.13
C LEU A 65 15.32 2.70 8.95
N SER A 66 14.91 2.35 7.73
CA SER A 66 15.26 3.16 6.57
C SER A 66 14.37 4.40 6.51
N PHE A 67 14.91 5.51 5.97
CA PHE A 67 14.12 6.72 5.69
C PHE A 67 12.87 6.41 4.86
N LEU A 68 13.02 5.51 3.88
CA LEU A 68 11.93 5.04 3.02
C LEU A 68 10.81 4.37 3.82
N HIS A 69 11.15 3.57 4.84
CA HIS A 69 10.18 2.89 5.69
C HIS A 69 9.34 3.91 6.48
N VAL A 70 10.00 4.86 7.14
CA VAL A 70 9.32 5.92 7.91
C VAL A 70 8.44 6.80 7.00
N TYR A 71 8.97 7.20 5.84
CA TYR A 71 8.22 8.00 4.86
C TYR A 71 6.99 7.24 4.37
N HIS A 72 7.14 5.97 3.98
CA HIS A 72 6.03 5.13 3.55
C HIS A 72 4.95 4.97 4.62
N HIS A 73 5.30 4.60 5.86
CA HIS A 73 4.29 4.41 6.91
C HIS A 73 3.59 5.71 7.30
N SER A 74 4.29 6.84 7.30
CA SER A 74 3.69 8.17 7.55
C SER A 74 2.73 8.56 6.43
N THR A 75 3.15 8.40 5.18
CA THR A 75 2.38 8.81 4.00
C THR A 75 1.15 7.94 3.78
N VAL A 76 1.25 6.62 3.94
CA VAL A 76 0.12 5.69 3.79
C VAL A 76 -0.95 5.97 4.85
N LEU A 77 -0.57 6.36 6.06
CA LEU A 77 -1.50 6.77 7.12
C LEU A 77 -2.32 8.01 6.71
N ILE A 78 -1.65 9.06 6.24
CA ILE A 78 -2.29 10.30 5.78
C ILE A 78 -3.19 10.03 4.57
N MET A 79 -2.74 9.19 3.64
CA MET A 79 -3.52 8.79 2.47
C MET A 79 -4.82 8.07 2.88
N CYS A 80 -4.75 7.12 3.82
CA CYS A 80 -5.93 6.41 4.31
C CYS A 80 -6.92 7.35 5.02
N TYR A 81 -6.41 8.33 5.78
CA TYR A 81 -7.26 9.35 6.41
C TYR A 81 -8.02 10.18 5.37
N ILE A 82 -7.33 10.66 4.34
CA ILE A 82 -7.95 11.44 3.26
C ILE A 82 -8.95 10.60 2.48
N TRP A 83 -8.66 9.31 2.22
CA TRP A 83 -9.60 8.42 1.55
C TRP A 83 -10.90 8.24 2.34
N LEU A 84 -10.79 8.09 3.66
CA LEU A 84 -11.95 7.94 4.52
C LEU A 84 -12.78 9.23 4.56
N GLN A 85 -12.11 10.39 4.64
CA GLN A 85 -12.79 11.68 4.74
C GLN A 85 -13.40 12.15 3.42
N THR A 86 -12.79 11.79 2.29
CA THR A 86 -13.30 12.11 0.95
C THR A 86 -14.24 11.04 0.39
N SER A 87 -14.50 9.96 1.14
CA SER A 87 -15.28 8.79 0.68
C SER A 87 -14.86 8.35 -0.73
N GLN A 88 -13.55 8.16 -0.91
CA GLN A 88 -12.95 7.98 -2.22
C GLN A 88 -13.52 6.75 -2.94
N SER A 89 -13.96 6.95 -4.18
CA SER A 89 -14.60 5.93 -5.06
C SER A 89 -13.82 4.63 -5.23
N LEU A 90 -12.49 4.70 -5.21
CA LEU A 90 -11.59 3.53 -5.41
C LEU A 90 -11.16 2.83 -4.13
N PHE A 91 -11.52 3.39 -2.98
CA PHE A 91 -11.07 2.90 -1.69
C PHE A 91 -11.41 1.42 -1.42
N PRO A 92 -12.64 0.92 -1.72
CA PRO A 92 -12.99 -0.47 -1.44
C PRO A 92 -12.16 -1.47 -2.24
N VAL A 93 -11.89 -1.18 -3.51
CA VAL A 93 -11.08 -2.02 -4.40
C VAL A 93 -9.63 -2.09 -3.93
N ALA A 94 -9.05 -0.94 -3.58
CA ALA A 94 -7.71 -0.87 -3.02
C ALA A 94 -7.59 -1.65 -1.71
N LEU A 95 -8.61 -1.58 -0.86
CA LEU A 95 -8.61 -2.25 0.44
C LEU A 95 -8.78 -3.77 0.32
N VAL A 96 -9.67 -4.25 -0.53
CA VAL A 96 -9.84 -5.69 -0.78
C VAL A 96 -8.56 -6.29 -1.37
N THR A 97 -7.96 -5.64 -2.37
CA THR A 97 -6.72 -6.14 -2.97
C THR A 97 -5.52 -6.07 -2.03
N ASN A 98 -5.38 -4.99 -1.26
CA ASN A 98 -4.32 -4.88 -0.26
C ASN A 98 -4.50 -5.93 0.85
N SER A 99 -5.71 -6.11 1.37
CA SER A 99 -6.00 -7.10 2.42
C SER A 99 -5.76 -8.54 1.97
N ALA A 100 -6.00 -8.87 0.69
CA ALA A 100 -5.69 -10.16 0.09
C ALA A 100 -4.18 -10.43 0.10
N VAL A 101 -3.39 -9.49 -0.41
CA VAL A 101 -1.93 -9.62 -0.48
C VAL A 101 -1.29 -9.63 0.91
N HIS A 102 -1.76 -8.78 1.83
CA HIS A 102 -1.31 -8.81 3.22
C HIS A 102 -1.63 -10.14 3.90
N THR A 103 -2.77 -10.77 3.59
CA THR A 103 -3.10 -12.09 4.13
C THR A 103 -2.10 -13.15 3.66
N VAL A 104 -1.71 -13.14 2.39
CA VAL A 104 -0.67 -14.04 1.85
C VAL A 104 0.69 -13.76 2.49
N MET A 105 1.07 -12.48 2.62
CA MET A 105 2.35 -12.07 3.22
C MET A 105 2.47 -12.50 4.69
N TYR A 106 1.47 -12.20 5.51
CA TYR A 106 1.50 -12.60 6.92
C TYR A 106 1.37 -14.11 7.11
N GLY A 107 0.67 -14.82 6.22
CA GLY A 107 0.67 -16.28 6.19
C GLY A 107 2.08 -16.85 5.98
N TYR A 108 2.84 -16.25 5.06
CA TYR A 108 4.25 -16.61 4.84
C TYR A 108 5.11 -16.37 6.08
N TYR A 109 4.96 -15.21 6.73
CA TYR A 109 5.71 -14.91 7.95
C TYR A 109 5.38 -15.86 9.11
N LEU A 110 4.11 -16.21 9.27
CA LEU A 110 3.68 -17.19 10.29
C LEU A 110 4.31 -18.56 10.06
N MET A 111 4.39 -19.02 8.81
CA MET A 111 5.09 -20.28 8.48
C MET A 111 6.58 -20.19 8.83
N CYS A 112 7.22 -19.05 8.52
CA CYS A 112 8.62 -18.81 8.88
C CYS A 112 8.86 -18.82 10.40
N THR A 113 7.95 -18.24 11.20
CA THR A 113 8.08 -18.26 12.67
C THR A 113 7.82 -19.64 13.27
N LEU A 114 7.04 -20.48 12.60
CA LEU A 114 6.86 -21.90 12.95
C LEU A 114 8.02 -22.80 12.51
N GLY A 115 9.10 -22.22 11.95
CA GLY A 115 10.31 -22.94 11.54
C GLY A 115 10.24 -23.55 10.13
N ILE A 116 9.12 -23.41 9.42
CA ILE A 116 8.96 -23.86 8.04
C ILE A 116 9.46 -22.73 7.13
N ARG A 117 10.48 -22.98 6.31
CA ARG A 117 11.00 -22.00 5.33
C ARG A 117 10.45 -22.30 3.94
N PRO A 118 9.24 -21.85 3.58
CA PRO A 118 8.69 -22.12 2.26
C PRO A 118 9.54 -21.44 1.17
N SER A 119 9.87 -22.20 0.13
CA SER A 119 10.69 -21.75 -1.02
C SER A 119 10.03 -20.63 -1.85
N TRP A 120 8.77 -20.29 -1.55
CA TRP A 120 7.90 -19.39 -2.29
C TRP A 120 8.06 -17.92 -1.87
N LYS A 121 9.19 -17.53 -1.24
CA LYS A 121 9.43 -16.13 -0.83
C LYS A 121 9.28 -15.15 -1.99
N ARG A 122 9.69 -15.58 -3.19
CA ARG A 122 9.64 -14.77 -4.41
C ARG A 122 8.22 -14.47 -4.84
N LEU A 123 7.31 -15.44 -4.68
CA LEU A 123 5.89 -15.27 -4.94
C LEU A 123 5.28 -14.15 -4.07
N VAL A 124 5.68 -14.05 -2.80
CA VAL A 124 5.18 -12.99 -1.89
C VAL A 124 5.59 -11.60 -2.39
N THR A 125 6.84 -11.45 -2.85
CA THR A 125 7.34 -10.19 -3.40
C THR A 125 6.69 -9.86 -4.74
N ASP A 126 6.50 -10.86 -5.60
CA ASP A 126 5.82 -10.69 -6.89
C ASP A 126 4.35 -10.29 -6.68
N CYS A 127 3.65 -10.86 -5.70
CA CYS A 127 2.29 -10.46 -5.33
C CYS A 127 2.21 -9.00 -4.86
N GLN A 128 3.19 -8.50 -4.11
CA GLN A 128 3.25 -7.09 -3.70
C GLN A 128 3.45 -6.15 -4.89
N ILE A 129 4.33 -6.52 -5.84
CA ILE A 129 4.55 -5.74 -7.06
C ILE A 129 3.28 -5.71 -7.93
N ILE A 130 2.63 -6.86 -8.11
CA ILE A 130 1.37 -6.95 -8.85
C ILE A 130 0.28 -6.08 -8.20
N GLN A 131 0.21 -6.03 -6.87
CA GLN A 131 -0.72 -5.15 -6.16
C GLN A 131 -0.49 -3.67 -6.46
N PHE A 132 0.78 -3.23 -6.49
CA PHE A 132 1.11 -1.86 -6.87
C PHE A 132 0.73 -1.55 -8.32
N VAL A 133 1.06 -2.45 -9.26
CA VAL A 133 0.72 -2.29 -10.68
C VAL A 133 -0.81 -2.25 -10.88
N PHE A 134 -1.54 -3.15 -10.22
CA PHE A 134 -2.99 -3.17 -10.26
C PHE A 134 -3.60 -1.87 -9.69
N SER A 135 -3.09 -1.37 -8.56
CA SER A 135 -3.52 -0.08 -8.00
C SER A 135 -3.29 1.08 -8.98
N PHE A 136 -2.16 1.09 -9.70
CA PHE A 136 -1.90 2.09 -10.76
C PHE A 136 -2.85 1.96 -11.95
N LEU A 137 -3.15 0.75 -12.42
CA LEU A 137 -4.08 0.53 -13.51
C LEU A 137 -5.50 0.96 -13.16
N VAL A 138 -5.98 0.60 -11.97
CA VAL A 138 -7.31 1.01 -11.47
C VAL A 138 -7.39 2.53 -11.32
N SER A 139 -6.30 3.17 -10.90
CA SER A 139 -6.19 4.64 -10.86
C SER A 139 -6.34 5.27 -12.25
N GLY A 140 -5.73 4.67 -13.29
CA GLY A 140 -5.86 5.13 -14.68
C GLY A 140 -7.27 4.92 -15.28
N VAL A 141 -7.92 3.79 -14.96
CA VAL A 141 -9.30 3.51 -15.40
C VAL A 141 -10.29 4.51 -14.79
N MET A 142 -10.11 4.89 -13.52
CA MET A 142 -10.95 5.91 -12.87
C MET A 142 -10.78 7.29 -13.51
N LEU A 143 -9.55 7.67 -13.85
CA LEU A 143 -9.28 8.90 -14.59
C LEU A 143 -9.99 8.90 -15.96
N HIS A 144 -9.90 7.79 -16.69
CA HIS A 144 -10.58 7.64 -17.98
C HIS A 144 -12.11 7.78 -17.82
N HIS A 145 -12.70 7.09 -16.83
CA HIS A 145 -14.13 7.17 -16.54
C HIS A 145 -14.61 8.57 -16.13
N HIS A 146 -13.80 9.31 -15.38
CA HIS A 146 -14.10 10.69 -15.02
C HIS A 146 -14.18 11.60 -16.25
N PHE A 147 -13.28 11.41 -17.23
CA PHE A 147 -13.27 12.23 -18.44
C PHE A 147 -14.32 11.82 -19.49
N THR A 148 -14.78 10.56 -19.50
CA THR A 148 -15.68 10.05 -20.56
C THR A 148 -17.15 9.88 -20.17
N LYS A 149 -17.49 9.59 -18.90
CA LYS A 149 -18.86 9.17 -18.56
C LYS A 149 -19.57 10.03 -17.51
N PHE A 150 -19.02 10.20 -16.31
CA PHE A 150 -19.66 10.98 -15.21
C PHE A 150 -18.61 11.47 -14.20
N PRO A 151 -18.83 12.62 -13.52
CA PRO A 151 -17.96 13.06 -12.43
C PRO A 151 -18.15 12.15 -11.20
N CYS A 152 -17.21 11.23 -10.99
CA CYS A 152 -17.15 10.43 -9.75
C CYS A 152 -16.71 11.30 -8.57
N SER A 153 -17.24 11.04 -7.37
CA SER A 153 -16.80 11.74 -6.16
C SER A 153 -15.34 11.42 -5.85
N GLY A 154 -14.57 12.44 -5.44
CA GLY A 154 -13.22 12.25 -4.90
C GLY A 154 -12.05 12.55 -5.84
N ILE A 155 -12.23 13.32 -6.94
CA ILE A 155 -11.11 13.70 -7.82
C ILE A 155 -9.95 14.38 -7.07
N PHE A 156 -10.24 15.17 -6.03
CA PHE A 156 -9.21 15.80 -5.20
C PHE A 156 -8.38 14.76 -4.42
N GLY A 157 -9.05 13.73 -3.88
CA GLY A 157 -8.39 12.60 -3.25
C GLY A 157 -7.60 11.74 -4.25
N TRP A 158 -7.98 11.73 -5.53
CA TRP A 158 -7.25 11.02 -6.59
C TRP A 158 -5.98 11.78 -6.98
N CYS A 159 -6.07 13.10 -7.19
CA CYS A 159 -4.90 13.95 -7.46
C CYS A 159 -3.87 13.83 -6.34
N PHE A 160 -4.31 13.85 -5.09
CA PHE A 160 -3.46 13.56 -3.94
C PHE A 160 -2.84 12.17 -4.09
N ASN A 161 -3.65 11.11 -4.21
CA ASN A 161 -3.17 9.74 -4.32
C ASN A 161 -2.15 9.53 -5.48
N ALA A 162 -2.36 10.16 -6.64
CA ALA A 162 -1.45 10.09 -7.78
C ALA A 162 -0.11 10.78 -7.52
N ILE A 163 -0.13 12.01 -6.99
CA ILE A 163 1.08 12.76 -6.62
C ILE A 163 1.87 12.00 -5.55
N PHE A 164 1.18 11.42 -4.57
CA PHE A 164 1.81 10.67 -3.48
C PHE A 164 2.37 9.31 -3.92
N ASN A 165 1.70 8.57 -4.80
CA ASN A 165 2.27 7.35 -5.37
C ASN A 165 3.47 7.65 -6.25
N ALA A 166 3.44 8.76 -7.02
CA ALA A 166 4.58 9.20 -7.81
C ALA A 166 5.78 9.60 -6.94
N SER A 167 5.56 10.30 -5.82
CA SER A 167 6.64 10.67 -4.90
C SER A 167 7.26 9.45 -4.22
N LEU A 168 6.43 8.47 -3.81
CA LEU A 168 6.87 7.19 -3.26
C LEU A 168 7.70 6.38 -4.27
N LEU A 169 7.22 6.27 -5.51
CA LEU A 169 7.93 5.56 -6.58
C LEU A 169 9.29 6.21 -6.86
N TYR A 170 9.34 7.55 -6.95
CA TYR A 170 10.58 8.29 -7.12
C TYR A 170 11.57 8.01 -5.98
N LEU A 171 11.10 8.07 -4.74
CA LEU A 171 11.95 7.83 -3.56
C LEU A 171 12.47 6.39 -3.52
N PHE A 172 11.66 5.42 -3.97
CA PHE A 172 12.07 4.03 -4.10
C PHE A 172 13.18 3.86 -5.15
N ILE A 173 13.05 4.52 -6.30
CA ILE A 173 14.05 4.49 -7.39
C ILE A 173 15.36 5.17 -6.96
N ASP A 174 15.29 6.31 -6.27
CA ASP A 174 16.46 7.02 -5.76
C ASP A 174 17.22 6.19 -4.71
N PHE A 175 16.50 5.59 -3.75
CA PHE A 175 17.09 4.71 -2.74
C PHE A 175 17.74 3.47 -3.37
N HIS A 176 17.07 2.83 -4.32
CA HIS A 176 17.61 1.67 -5.04
C HIS A 176 18.87 2.04 -5.84
N SER A 177 18.84 3.18 -6.54
CA SER A 177 19.98 3.67 -7.33
C SER A 177 21.19 4.01 -6.47
N LYS A 178 20.98 4.68 -5.32
CA LYS A 178 22.05 5.01 -4.36
C LYS A 178 22.69 3.74 -3.78
N ASN A 179 21.88 2.76 -3.38
CA ASN A 179 22.41 1.48 -2.88
C ASN A 179 23.16 0.70 -3.95
N TYR A 180 22.66 0.68 -5.19
CA TYR A 180 23.35 0.02 -6.31
C TYR A 180 24.69 0.68 -6.61
N ARG A 181 24.75 2.03 -6.61
CA ARG A 181 25.98 2.79 -6.83
C ARG A 181 27.02 2.54 -5.73
N ARG A 182 26.59 2.55 -4.47
CA ARG A 182 27.43 2.23 -3.30
C ARG A 182 27.98 0.80 -3.36
N LYS A 183 27.16 -0.17 -3.80
CA LYS A 183 27.61 -1.56 -4.01
C LYS A 183 28.65 -1.65 -5.13
N LYS A 184 28.49 -0.91 -6.22
CA LYS A 184 29.45 -0.86 -7.34
C LYS A 184 30.78 -0.23 -6.92
N GLU A 185 30.75 0.82 -6.10
CA GLU A 185 31.93 1.47 -5.52
C GLU A 185 32.70 0.51 -4.60
N MET A 186 32.02 -0.19 -3.68
CA MET A 186 32.65 -1.21 -2.84
C MET A 186 33.32 -2.34 -3.65
N ILE A 187 32.69 -2.81 -4.73
CA ILE A 187 33.28 -3.84 -5.61
C ILE A 187 34.54 -3.30 -6.30
N ARG A 188 34.57 -2.02 -6.69
CA ARG A 188 35.75 -1.39 -7.29
C ARG A 188 36.90 -1.25 -6.29
N GLU A 189 36.62 -0.79 -5.07
CA GLU A 189 37.63 -0.65 -4.02
C GLU A 189 38.27 -2.00 -3.62
N VAL A 190 37.47 -3.07 -3.54
CA VAL A 190 37.98 -4.43 -3.28
C VAL A 190 38.82 -4.94 -4.44
N GLY A 191 38.40 -4.68 -5.69
CA GLY A 191 39.15 -5.07 -6.88
C GLY A 191 40.49 -4.32 -7.05
N ASP A 192 40.57 -3.08 -6.57
CA ASP A 192 41.79 -2.28 -6.62
C ASP A 192 42.80 -2.72 -5.53
N LYS A 193 42.31 -3.01 -4.31
CA LYS A 193 43.14 -3.57 -3.23
C LYS A 193 43.70 -4.96 -3.55
N GLY A 194 42.96 -5.78 -4.30
CA GLY A 194 43.43 -7.10 -4.75
C GLY A 194 44.48 -7.07 -5.87
N LYS A 195 44.75 -5.91 -6.49
CA LYS A 195 45.80 -5.74 -7.52
C LYS A 195 47.11 -5.17 -6.96
N HIS A 196 47.12 -4.74 -5.71
CA HIS A 196 48.28 -4.14 -5.03
C HIS A 196 48.83 -5.00 -3.88
N SER A 197 48.33 -6.23 -3.73
CA SER A 197 48.83 -7.27 -2.82
C SER A 197 49.38 -8.44 -3.61
#